data_AF-A0AAW0ZPV8-F1
#
_entry.id   AF-A0AAW0ZPV8-F1
#
_cell.length_a   1.000
_cell.length_b   1.000
_cell.length_c   1.000
_cell.angle_alpha   90.00
_cell.angle_beta   90.00
_cell.angle_gamma   90.00
#
_symmetry.space_group_name_H-M   'P 1'
#
loop_
_entity.id
_entity.type
_entity.pdbx_description
1 polymer ?
#
loop_
_entity_poly.entity_id
_entity_poly.type
_entity_poly.pdbx_seq_one_letter_code
_entity_poly.pdbx_strand_id
1 'polypeptide(L)'
;MDQIIDHSNLNKNITEGQQIMDDLTIDKHVTEEEFQNFMHRVTEVEKIVKKLASPNPEEQKHGQILADEILEKRSEKNICDDIELKIKMNRTVINKCSINENFTEEQMSKEAFMRSVEKDAKERTENRKIRNERAETLKTIGNGAFKEKNYEKAVTYYSKALEQRKDSTVLWNNRALSYIQLGLFEKALADCEWALKVNNTNLKALLNSAKCYKQLGDEIKYKEYIQLAKERNPHFNKFINEFEESMDMRVNYQA
;
A
#
# COMPACT_ATOMS: atom_id res chain seq x y z
N MET A 1 9.36 32.16 -35.14
CA MET A 1 8.76 30.90 -35.64
C MET A 1 8.24 30.18 -34.43
N ASP A 2 6.95 30.37 -34.19
CA ASP A 2 6.24 29.92 -33.00
C ASP A 2 6.20 28.39 -32.94
N GLN A 3 6.66 27.83 -31.83
CA GLN A 3 6.42 26.42 -31.51
C GLN A 3 5.00 26.31 -30.98
N ILE A 4 4.09 25.91 -31.87
CA ILE A 4 2.72 25.52 -31.58
C ILE A 4 2.78 24.36 -30.58
N ILE A 5 2.41 24.64 -29.32
CA ILE A 5 2.20 23.62 -28.30
C ILE A 5 0.96 22.83 -28.73
N ASP A 6 1.15 21.53 -28.95
CA ASP A 6 0.09 20.61 -29.32
C ASP A 6 -0.86 20.39 -28.13
N HIS A 7 -1.83 21.30 -28.00
CA HIS A 7 -2.89 21.29 -26.98
C HIS A 7 -3.79 20.04 -27.05
N SER A 8 -3.73 19.26 -28.14
CA SER A 8 -4.52 18.04 -28.28
C SER A 8 -4.04 16.91 -27.37
N ASN A 9 -2.72 16.82 -27.12
CA ASN A 9 -2.11 15.79 -26.27
C ASN A 9 -2.22 16.10 -24.77
N LEU A 10 -2.32 17.38 -24.40
CA LEU A 10 -2.52 17.76 -23.00
C LEU A 10 -3.97 17.51 -22.55
N ASN A 11 -4.94 17.82 -23.41
CA ASN A 11 -6.35 17.57 -23.11
C ASN A 11 -6.67 16.08 -23.03
N LYS A 12 -6.05 15.24 -23.88
CA LYS A 12 -6.27 13.78 -23.87
C LYS A 12 -5.78 13.12 -22.56
N ASN A 13 -4.66 13.58 -22.01
CA ASN A 13 -4.13 13.12 -20.73
C ASN A 13 -4.94 13.62 -19.52
N ILE A 14 -5.60 14.78 -19.64
CA ILE A 14 -6.51 15.32 -18.61
C ILE A 14 -7.82 14.51 -18.59
N THR A 15 -8.40 14.19 -19.75
CA THR A 15 -9.59 13.32 -19.81
C THR A 15 -9.29 11.91 -19.32
N GLU A 16 -8.14 11.33 -19.68
CA GLU A 16 -7.72 10.01 -19.18
C GLU A 16 -7.49 10.03 -17.65
N GLY A 17 -6.96 11.14 -17.10
CA GLY A 17 -6.80 11.33 -15.65
C GLY A 17 -8.12 11.55 -14.90
N GLN A 18 -9.10 12.21 -15.52
CA GLN A 18 -10.45 12.38 -14.98
C GLN A 18 -11.20 11.04 -14.92
N GLN A 19 -11.07 10.23 -15.98
CA GLN A 19 -11.70 8.91 -16.09
C GLN A 19 -11.14 7.92 -15.06
N ILE A 20 -9.84 8.01 -14.75
CA ILE A 20 -9.20 7.21 -13.68
C ILE A 20 -9.64 7.67 -12.27
N MET A 21 -9.97 8.96 -12.09
CA MET A 21 -10.52 9.46 -10.81
C MET A 21 -11.95 8.98 -10.57
N ASP A 22 -12.77 8.91 -11.63
CA ASP A 22 -14.14 8.39 -11.56
C ASP A 22 -14.17 6.87 -11.33
N ASP A 23 -13.16 6.13 -11.78
CA ASP A 23 -12.99 4.69 -11.49
C ASP A 23 -12.49 4.41 -10.04
N LEU A 24 -12.00 5.42 -9.32
CA LEU A 24 -11.47 5.30 -7.95
C LEU A 24 -12.48 5.67 -6.86
N THR A 25 -13.61 6.27 -7.20
CA THR A 25 -14.73 6.55 -6.29
C THR A 25 -15.68 5.36 -6.19
N ILE A 26 -15.15 4.17 -5.88
CA ILE A 26 -15.99 3.03 -5.48
C ILE A 26 -16.19 3.11 -3.96
N ASP A 27 -16.99 4.08 -3.53
CA ASP A 27 -17.72 3.96 -2.28
C ASP A 27 -19.08 3.35 -2.63
N LYS A 28 -19.07 2.07 -2.99
CA LYS A 28 -20.30 1.27 -3.05
C LYS A 28 -20.63 0.92 -1.60
N HIS A 29 -21.55 1.70 -1.02
CA HIS A 29 -22.40 1.17 0.04
C HIS A 29 -22.87 -0.22 -0.41
N VAL A 30 -22.43 -1.27 0.30
CA VAL A 30 -22.96 -2.63 0.11
C VAL A 30 -24.47 -2.49 0.25
N THR A 31 -25.20 -2.74 -0.83
CA THR A 31 -26.65 -2.56 -0.79
C THR A 31 -27.20 -3.60 0.18
N GLU A 32 -28.27 -3.25 0.91
CA GLU A 32 -28.93 -4.21 1.80
C GLU A 32 -29.28 -5.50 1.06
N GLU A 33 -29.61 -5.41 -0.23
CA GLU A 33 -29.86 -6.54 -1.13
C GLU A 33 -28.61 -7.43 -1.35
N GLU A 34 -27.43 -6.85 -1.55
CA GLU A 34 -26.17 -7.59 -1.66
C GLU A 34 -25.85 -8.32 -0.36
N PHE A 35 -26.09 -7.67 0.79
CA PHE A 35 -25.90 -8.27 2.10
C PHE A 35 -26.89 -9.42 2.37
N GLN A 36 -28.18 -9.25 2.03
CA GLN A 36 -29.19 -10.30 2.19
C GLN A 36 -28.90 -11.50 1.26
N ASN A 37 -28.46 -11.24 0.03
CA ASN A 37 -28.02 -12.29 -0.89
C ASN A 37 -26.79 -13.05 -0.37
N PHE A 38 -25.84 -12.34 0.26
CA PHE A 38 -24.71 -12.96 0.93
C PHE A 38 -25.15 -13.84 2.10
N MET A 39 -25.99 -13.32 2.99
CA MET A 39 -26.49 -14.07 4.15
C MET A 39 -27.30 -15.30 3.73
N HIS A 40 -28.10 -15.20 2.67
CA HIS A 40 -28.82 -16.34 2.12
C HIS A 40 -27.86 -17.47 1.69
N ARG A 41 -26.81 -17.14 0.93
CA ARG A 41 -25.79 -18.10 0.48
C ARG A 41 -25.03 -18.73 1.65
N VAL A 42 -24.68 -17.94 2.66
CA VAL A 42 -24.04 -18.45 3.88
C VAL A 42 -24.95 -19.48 4.56
N THR A 43 -26.24 -19.17 4.69
CA THR A 43 -27.23 -20.07 5.31
C THR A 43 -27.43 -21.36 4.50
N GLU A 44 -27.40 -21.29 3.16
CA GLU A 44 -27.47 -22.48 2.29
C GLU A 44 -26.25 -23.40 2.47
N VAL A 45 -25.05 -22.81 2.51
CA VAL A 45 -23.81 -23.57 2.74
C VAL A 45 -23.80 -24.20 4.12
N GLU A 46 -24.23 -23.48 5.16
CA GLU A 46 -24.35 -24.01 6.52
C GLU A 46 -25.29 -25.22 6.59
N LYS A 47 -26.43 -25.18 5.87
CA LYS A 47 -27.36 -26.32 5.78
C LYS A 47 -26.69 -27.55 5.15
N ILE A 48 -25.87 -27.36 4.12
CA ILE A 48 -25.13 -28.45 3.46
C ILE A 48 -24.07 -29.02 4.41
N VAL A 49 -23.28 -28.17 5.05
CA VAL A 49 -22.25 -28.59 6.01
C VAL A 49 -22.88 -29.39 7.16
N LYS A 50 -24.04 -28.95 7.66
CA LYS A 50 -24.79 -29.67 8.70
C LYS A 50 -25.25 -31.06 8.24
N LYS A 51 -25.69 -31.20 6.98
CA LYS A 51 -26.07 -32.50 6.39
C LYS A 51 -24.86 -33.41 6.17
N LEU A 52 -23.74 -32.86 5.71
CA LEU A 52 -22.49 -33.61 5.51
C LEU A 52 -21.85 -34.09 6.81
N ALA A 53 -22.01 -33.30 7.88
CA ALA A 53 -21.56 -33.64 9.22
C ALA A 53 -22.53 -34.54 10.00
N SER A 54 -23.68 -34.88 9.43
CA SER A 54 -24.63 -35.79 10.07
C SER A 54 -24.07 -37.22 10.09
N PRO A 55 -24.21 -37.95 11.21
CA PRO A 55 -23.77 -39.35 11.31
C PRO A 55 -24.66 -40.32 10.51
N ASN A 56 -25.79 -39.86 9.95
CA ASN A 56 -26.67 -40.66 9.11
C ASN A 56 -26.15 -40.72 7.64
N PRO A 57 -25.83 -41.91 7.09
CA PRO A 57 -25.30 -42.04 5.72
C PRO A 57 -26.23 -41.49 4.63
N GLU A 58 -27.54 -41.52 4.82
CA GLU A 58 -28.50 -41.01 3.83
C GLU A 58 -28.51 -39.47 3.80
N GLU A 59 -28.45 -38.83 4.97
CA GLU A 59 -28.35 -37.37 5.06
C GLU A 59 -27.02 -36.85 4.55
N GLN A 60 -25.95 -37.61 4.76
CA GLN A 60 -24.62 -37.29 4.22
C GLN A 60 -24.61 -37.36 2.69
N LYS A 61 -25.18 -38.42 2.09
CA LYS A 61 -25.34 -38.52 0.63
C LYS A 61 -26.22 -37.40 0.07
N HIS A 62 -27.30 -37.07 0.77
CA HIS A 62 -28.15 -35.95 0.37
C HIS A 62 -27.42 -34.60 0.47
N GLY A 63 -26.56 -34.42 1.47
CA GLY A 63 -25.65 -33.27 1.58
C GLY A 63 -24.65 -33.20 0.43
N GLN A 64 -24.12 -34.34 -0.02
CA GLN A 64 -23.21 -34.43 -1.18
C GLN A 64 -23.91 -34.01 -2.47
N ILE A 65 -25.09 -34.58 -2.75
CA ILE A 65 -25.89 -34.24 -3.94
C ILE A 65 -26.22 -32.74 -3.98
N LEU A 66 -26.61 -32.15 -2.84
CA LEU A 66 -26.90 -30.72 -2.75
C LEU A 66 -25.65 -29.85 -2.97
N ALA A 67 -24.48 -30.29 -2.52
CA ALA A 67 -23.22 -29.60 -2.78
C ALA A 67 -22.88 -29.62 -4.28
N ASP A 68 -23.01 -30.79 -4.91
CA ASP A 68 -22.75 -30.98 -6.34
C ASP A 68 -23.70 -30.11 -7.19
N GLU A 69 -24.99 -30.08 -6.86
CA GLU A 69 -25.99 -29.26 -7.55
C GLU A 69 -25.66 -27.75 -7.48
N ILE A 70 -25.14 -27.25 -6.36
CA ILE A 70 -24.73 -25.83 -6.23
C ILE A 70 -23.47 -25.54 -7.05
N LEU A 71 -22.53 -26.50 -7.11
CA LEU A 71 -21.32 -26.36 -7.92
C LEU A 71 -21.68 -26.33 -9.42
N GLU A 72 -22.61 -27.17 -9.85
CA GLU A 72 -23.11 -27.18 -11.23
C GLU A 72 -23.87 -25.89 -11.58
N LYS A 73 -24.78 -25.41 -10.73
CA LYS A 73 -25.50 -24.14 -10.95
C LYS A 73 -24.58 -22.92 -11.03
N ARG A 74 -23.41 -22.96 -10.37
CA ARG A 74 -22.38 -21.90 -10.49
C ARG A 74 -21.67 -21.93 -11.84
N SER A 75 -21.54 -23.09 -12.47
CA SER A 75 -20.91 -23.21 -13.79
C SER A 75 -21.80 -22.66 -14.92
N GLU A 76 -23.12 -22.71 -14.76
CA GLU A 76 -24.09 -22.21 -15.76
C GLU A 76 -24.37 -20.71 -15.64
N LYS A 77 -24.18 -20.11 -14.46
CA LYS A 77 -24.24 -18.65 -14.23
C LYS A 77 -22.86 -17.98 -14.39
N ASN A 78 -22.12 -18.32 -15.44
CA ASN A 78 -21.13 -17.40 -16.01
C ASN A 78 -21.86 -16.23 -16.70
N ILE A 79 -22.58 -15.46 -15.89
CA ILE A 79 -23.05 -14.12 -16.24
C ILE A 79 -21.88 -13.21 -15.90
N CYS A 80 -21.16 -12.79 -16.96
CA CYS A 80 -20.30 -11.62 -17.05
C CYS A 80 -19.38 -11.35 -15.84
N ASP A 81 -18.08 -11.62 -16.02
CA ASP A 81 -16.97 -11.16 -15.16
C ASP A 81 -16.81 -9.61 -15.12
N ASP A 82 -17.89 -8.84 -15.19
CA ASP A 82 -17.87 -7.37 -15.17
C ASP A 82 -18.31 -6.75 -13.84
N ILE A 83 -18.52 -7.57 -12.79
CA ILE A 83 -18.59 -7.05 -11.41
C ILE A 83 -17.41 -7.62 -10.64
N GLU A 84 -16.27 -6.93 -10.77
CA GLU A 84 -15.12 -7.06 -9.88
C GLU A 84 -15.56 -6.79 -8.42
N LEU A 85 -15.95 -7.84 -7.70
CA LEU A 85 -15.82 -7.86 -6.25
C LEU A 85 -14.33 -7.93 -5.94
N LYS A 86 -13.66 -6.76 -6.01
CA LYS A 86 -12.29 -6.54 -5.55
C LYS A 86 -12.23 -6.67 -4.03
N ILE A 87 -12.37 -7.89 -3.53
CA ILE A 87 -11.89 -8.21 -2.19
C ILE A 87 -10.38 -8.20 -2.28
N LYS A 88 -9.76 -7.05 -1.98
CA LYS A 88 -8.31 -6.86 -1.97
C LYS A 88 -7.72 -7.54 -0.73
N MET A 89 -7.83 -8.86 -0.65
CA MET A 89 -6.94 -9.64 0.19
C MET A 89 -5.58 -9.62 -0.51
N ASN A 90 -4.53 -9.12 0.16
CA ASN A 90 -3.17 -9.45 -0.23
C ASN A 90 -2.94 -10.94 0.09
N ARG A 91 -3.56 -11.84 -0.68
CA ARG A 91 -3.15 -13.23 -0.74
C ARG A 91 -1.81 -13.22 -1.46
N THR A 92 -0.81 -13.90 -0.92
CA THR A 92 0.29 -14.38 -1.76
C THR A 92 -0.38 -15.12 -2.90
N VAL A 93 -0.28 -14.56 -4.10
CA VAL A 93 -0.79 -15.19 -5.31
C VAL A 93 0.10 -16.41 -5.52
N ILE A 94 -0.29 -17.55 -4.94
CA ILE A 94 0.08 -18.82 -5.52
C ILE A 94 -0.55 -18.73 -6.90
N ASN A 95 0.29 -18.65 -7.92
CA ASN A 95 -0.14 -18.68 -9.30
C ASN A 95 -1.05 -19.90 -9.47
N LYS A 96 -2.37 -19.70 -9.46
CA LYS A 96 -3.31 -20.71 -9.93
C LYS A 96 -3.26 -20.65 -11.44
N CYS A 97 -2.17 -21.14 -12.02
CA CYS A 97 -2.30 -21.77 -13.32
C CYS A 97 -3.31 -22.90 -13.09
N SER A 98 -4.50 -22.66 -13.62
CA SER A 98 -5.55 -23.63 -13.81
C SER A 98 -4.95 -24.94 -14.29
N ILE A 99 -4.99 -25.95 -13.43
CA ILE A 99 -4.80 -27.36 -13.76
C ILE A 99 -6.05 -27.75 -14.56
N ASN A 100 -6.13 -27.31 -15.81
CA ASN A 100 -7.11 -27.71 -16.81
C ASN A 100 -6.40 -27.94 -18.15
N GLU A 101 -5.20 -28.51 -18.08
CA GLU A 101 -4.62 -29.24 -19.19
C GLU A 101 -4.68 -30.71 -18.79
N ASN A 102 -5.14 -31.56 -19.71
CA ASN A 102 -5.13 -33.00 -19.53
C ASN A 102 -3.69 -33.45 -19.24
N PHE A 103 -3.35 -33.58 -17.95
CA PHE A 103 -2.07 -34.11 -17.52
C PHE A 103 -2.04 -35.59 -17.89
N THR A 104 -1.43 -35.90 -19.03
CA THR A 104 -0.67 -37.14 -19.11
C THR A 104 0.32 -37.13 -17.95
N GLU A 105 0.31 -38.17 -17.11
CA GLU A 105 1.18 -38.34 -15.95
C GLU A 105 2.67 -38.48 -16.33
N GLU A 106 3.21 -37.62 -17.19
CA GLU A 106 4.64 -37.34 -17.17
C GLU A 106 4.88 -36.43 -15.96
N GLN A 107 5.22 -37.07 -14.84
CA GLN A 107 5.82 -36.39 -13.70
C GLN A 107 6.87 -35.41 -14.24
N MET A 108 6.59 -34.10 -14.19
CA MET A 108 7.60 -33.10 -14.51
C MET A 108 8.87 -33.49 -13.78
N SER A 109 9.95 -33.76 -14.52
CA SER A 109 11.22 -34.14 -13.91
C SER A 109 11.51 -33.14 -12.81
N LYS A 110 11.91 -33.63 -11.63
CA LYS A 110 12.29 -32.78 -10.49
C LYS A 110 13.22 -31.65 -10.93
N GLU A 111 14.08 -31.92 -11.91
CA GLU A 111 14.97 -30.94 -12.52
C GLU A 111 14.23 -29.82 -13.29
N ALA A 112 13.21 -30.14 -14.07
CA ALA A 112 12.39 -29.16 -14.80
C ALA A 112 11.62 -28.24 -13.84
N PHE A 113 11.09 -28.80 -12.75
CA PHE A 113 10.46 -28.01 -11.67
C PHE A 113 11.47 -27.06 -11.02
N MET A 114 12.64 -27.57 -10.62
CA MET A 114 13.69 -26.75 -10.00
C MET A 114 14.17 -25.63 -10.93
N ARG A 115 14.33 -25.90 -12.23
CA ARG A 115 14.69 -24.88 -13.24
C ARG A 115 13.62 -23.78 -13.36
N SER A 116 12.34 -24.15 -13.33
CA SER A 116 11.24 -23.18 -13.39
C SER A 116 11.20 -22.28 -12.15
N VAL A 117 11.33 -22.87 -10.96
CA VAL A 117 11.40 -22.11 -9.68
C VAL A 117 12.61 -21.17 -9.66
N GLU A 118 13.77 -21.62 -10.13
CA GLU A 118 14.97 -20.78 -10.19
C GLU A 118 14.81 -19.60 -11.17
N LYS A 119 14.20 -19.84 -12.33
CA LYS A 119 13.90 -18.79 -13.32
C LYS A 119 12.98 -17.72 -12.72
N ASP A 120 11.91 -18.15 -12.06
CA ASP A 120 10.93 -17.28 -11.40
C ASP A 120 11.56 -16.52 -10.20
N ALA A 121 12.45 -17.16 -9.44
CA ALA A 121 13.24 -16.49 -8.40
C ALA A 121 14.14 -15.38 -9.00
N LYS A 122 14.86 -15.68 -10.08
CA LYS A 122 15.72 -14.70 -10.79
C LYS A 122 14.89 -13.52 -11.32
N GLU A 123 13.76 -13.79 -11.94
CA GLU A 123 12.86 -12.75 -12.45
C GLU A 123 12.34 -11.84 -11.32
N ARG A 124 11.93 -12.41 -10.17
CA ARG A 124 11.54 -11.59 -9.01
C ARG A 124 12.68 -10.74 -8.48
N THR A 125 13.90 -11.27 -8.43
CA THR A 125 15.06 -10.49 -7.99
C THR A 125 15.36 -9.32 -8.93
N GLU A 126 15.29 -9.55 -10.25
CA GLU A 126 15.52 -8.50 -11.25
C GLU A 126 14.41 -7.45 -11.21
N ASN A 127 13.15 -7.87 -11.12
CA ASN A 127 12.02 -6.95 -10.96
C ASN A 127 12.14 -6.10 -9.69
N ARG A 128 12.61 -6.67 -8.57
CA ARG A 128 12.89 -5.91 -7.34
C ARG A 128 14.01 -4.90 -7.57
N LYS A 129 15.07 -5.28 -8.29
CA LYS A 129 16.19 -4.39 -8.62
C LYS A 129 15.74 -3.22 -9.48
N ILE A 130 14.97 -3.48 -10.54
CA ILE A 130 14.39 -2.44 -11.41
C ILE A 130 13.51 -1.48 -10.61
N ARG A 131 12.63 -1.99 -9.73
CA ARG A 131 11.80 -1.14 -8.85
C ARG A 131 12.65 -0.30 -7.90
N ASN A 132 13.70 -0.89 -7.34
CA ASN A 132 14.62 -0.18 -6.45
C ASN A 132 15.37 0.93 -7.19
N GLU A 133 15.87 0.67 -8.40
CA GLU A 133 16.53 1.68 -9.24
C GLU A 133 15.57 2.81 -9.61
N ARG A 134 14.33 2.50 -10.02
CA ARG A 134 13.29 3.50 -10.29
C ARG A 134 12.97 4.35 -9.06
N ALA A 135 12.89 3.74 -7.87
CA ALA A 135 12.66 4.48 -6.62
C ALA A 135 13.83 5.44 -6.32
N GLU A 136 15.07 5.00 -6.58
CA GLU A 136 16.27 5.81 -6.38
C GLU A 136 16.36 6.99 -7.37
N THR A 137 16.01 6.80 -8.65
CA THR A 137 15.96 7.90 -9.62
C THR A 137 14.86 8.91 -9.29
N LEU A 138 13.67 8.46 -8.88
CA LEU A 138 12.60 9.35 -8.44
C LEU A 138 12.99 10.13 -7.19
N LYS A 139 13.71 9.50 -6.25
CA LYS A 139 14.27 10.16 -5.07
C LYS A 139 15.26 11.25 -5.45
N THR A 140 16.17 11.02 -6.39
CA THR A 140 17.15 12.04 -6.78
C THR A 140 16.49 13.23 -7.46
N ILE A 141 15.46 13.01 -8.28
CA ILE A 141 14.65 14.08 -8.88
C ILE A 141 13.90 14.86 -7.78
N GLY A 142 13.26 14.16 -6.84
CA GLY A 142 12.59 14.78 -5.70
C GLY A 142 13.53 15.62 -4.83
N ASN A 143 14.76 15.14 -4.60
CA ASN A 143 15.80 15.89 -3.90
C ASN A 143 16.20 17.16 -4.67
N GLY A 144 16.23 17.11 -6.01
CA GLY A 144 16.46 18.27 -6.87
C GLY A 144 15.37 19.33 -6.67
N ALA A 145 14.10 18.93 -6.81
CA ALA A 145 12.95 19.81 -6.59
C ALA A 145 12.93 20.40 -5.17
N PHE A 146 13.33 19.62 -4.16
CA PHE A 146 13.45 20.10 -2.78
C PHE A 146 14.52 21.20 -2.64
N LYS A 147 15.67 21.05 -3.30
CA LYS A 147 16.73 22.08 -3.31
C LYS A 147 16.29 23.36 -4.01
N GLU A 148 15.47 23.24 -5.05
CA GLU A 148 14.83 24.35 -5.75
C GLU A 148 13.69 25.01 -4.94
N LYS A 149 13.45 24.56 -3.69
CA LYS A 149 12.33 24.97 -2.82
C LYS A 149 10.95 24.69 -3.42
N ASN A 150 10.86 23.87 -4.46
CA ASN A 150 9.60 23.41 -5.01
C ASN A 150 9.13 22.16 -4.25
N TYR A 151 8.60 22.38 -3.05
CA TYR A 151 8.23 21.31 -2.13
C TYR A 151 7.03 20.50 -2.62
N GLU A 152 6.09 21.09 -3.36
CA GLU A 152 4.96 20.38 -3.96
C GLU A 152 5.45 19.34 -4.97
N LYS A 153 6.31 19.74 -5.91
CA LYS A 153 6.92 18.79 -6.85
C LYS A 153 7.73 17.74 -6.11
N ALA A 154 8.50 18.11 -5.08
CA ALA A 154 9.25 17.14 -4.28
C ALA A 154 8.32 16.06 -3.67
N VAL A 155 7.18 16.46 -3.09
CA VAL A 155 6.17 15.54 -2.56
C VAL A 155 5.65 14.58 -3.64
N THR A 156 5.37 15.08 -4.86
CA THR A 156 4.88 14.21 -5.95
C THR A 156 5.91 13.16 -6.33
N TYR A 157 7.19 13.53 -6.47
CA TYR A 157 8.25 12.58 -6.82
C TYR A 157 8.55 11.59 -5.70
N TYR A 158 8.55 12.03 -4.43
CA TYR A 158 8.68 11.10 -3.31
C TYR A 158 7.50 10.13 -3.20
N SER A 159 6.28 10.58 -3.50
CA SER A 159 5.10 9.71 -3.52
C SER A 159 5.21 8.63 -4.60
N LYS A 160 5.62 9.02 -5.82
CA LYS A 160 5.92 8.06 -6.89
C LYS A 160 7.06 7.10 -6.50
N ALA A 161 8.08 7.58 -5.80
CA ALA A 161 9.16 6.72 -5.30
C ALA A 161 8.67 5.71 -4.26
N LEU A 162 7.75 6.12 -3.38
CA LEU A 162 7.13 5.26 -2.37
C LEU A 162 6.21 4.19 -2.98
N GLU A 163 5.56 4.47 -4.11
CA GLU A 163 4.81 3.47 -4.87
C GLU A 163 5.71 2.33 -5.37
N GLN A 164 6.95 2.64 -5.74
CA GLN A 164 7.94 1.64 -6.13
C GLN A 164 8.54 0.92 -4.93
N ARG A 165 8.78 1.64 -3.82
CA ARG A 165 9.47 1.12 -2.64
C ARG A 165 8.94 1.73 -1.32
N LYS A 166 8.04 1.00 -0.65
CA LYS A 166 7.38 1.43 0.60
C LYS A 166 8.23 1.21 1.87
N ASP A 167 9.21 0.32 1.81
CA ASP A 167 10.10 -0.07 2.91
C ASP A 167 11.28 0.91 3.12
N SER A 168 11.25 2.10 2.50
CA SER A 168 12.32 3.07 2.60
C SER A 168 12.02 4.19 3.59
N THR A 169 12.63 4.14 4.77
CA THR A 169 12.52 5.22 5.77
C THR A 169 12.97 6.59 5.25
N VAL A 170 13.96 6.60 4.34
CA VAL A 170 14.49 7.84 3.76
C VAL A 170 13.43 8.56 2.92
N LEU A 171 12.65 7.82 2.14
CA LEU A 171 11.60 8.40 1.31
C LEU A 171 10.48 9.03 2.16
N TRP A 172 10.03 8.31 3.19
CA TRP A 172 9.06 8.82 4.15
C TRP A 172 9.55 10.10 4.83
N ASN A 173 10.80 10.11 5.30
CA ASN A 173 11.39 11.30 5.92
C ASN A 173 11.51 12.50 4.96
N ASN A 174 11.92 12.27 3.73
CA ASN A 174 12.08 13.34 2.75
C ASN A 174 10.72 13.94 2.35
N ARG A 175 9.69 13.10 2.24
CA ARG A 175 8.32 13.57 1.99
C ARG A 175 7.75 14.30 3.20
N ALA A 176 7.91 13.77 4.41
CA ALA A 176 7.53 14.45 5.65
C ALA A 176 8.18 15.83 5.77
N LEU A 177 9.49 15.93 5.50
CA LEU A 177 10.19 17.21 5.52
C LEU A 177 9.62 18.18 4.48
N SER A 178 9.25 17.69 3.30
CA SER A 178 8.62 18.53 2.27
C SER A 178 7.25 19.04 2.73
N TYR A 179 6.44 18.21 3.39
CA TYR A 179 5.19 18.62 4.00
C TYR A 179 5.37 19.65 5.12
N ILE A 180 6.42 19.51 5.96
CA ILE A 180 6.76 20.50 6.98
C ILE A 180 7.05 21.87 6.35
N GLN A 181 7.77 21.90 5.22
CA GLN A 181 8.05 23.16 4.52
C GLN A 181 6.81 23.78 3.88
N LEU A 182 5.80 22.97 3.56
CA LEU A 182 4.48 23.42 3.08
C LEU A 182 3.52 23.81 4.22
N GLY A 183 3.91 23.64 5.49
CA GLY A 183 3.01 23.86 6.65
C GLY A 183 1.97 22.76 6.86
N LEU A 184 2.06 21.63 6.14
CA LEU A 184 1.12 20.51 6.22
C LEU A 184 1.56 19.53 7.32
N PHE A 185 1.52 19.98 8.57
CA PHE A 185 2.10 19.25 9.72
C PHE A 185 1.42 17.90 10.01
N GLU A 186 0.10 17.80 9.86
CA GLU A 186 -0.62 16.53 10.09
C GLU A 186 -0.20 15.44 9.10
N LYS A 187 -0.06 15.80 7.81
CA LYS A 187 0.44 14.88 6.78
C LYS A 187 1.89 14.49 7.03
N ALA A 188 2.71 15.45 7.48
CA ALA A 188 4.09 15.17 7.85
C ALA A 188 4.19 14.19 9.04
N LEU A 189 3.32 14.32 10.05
CA LEU A 189 3.26 13.40 11.19
C LEU A 189 2.90 11.98 10.75
N ALA A 190 1.90 11.82 9.89
CA ALA A 190 1.54 10.51 9.34
C ALA A 190 2.72 9.86 8.61
N ASP A 191 3.49 10.62 7.83
CA ASP A 191 4.70 10.12 7.16
C ASP A 191 5.82 9.78 8.16
N CYS A 192 6.00 10.57 9.22
CA CYS A 192 6.98 10.28 10.28
C CYS A 192 6.59 9.01 11.06
N GLU A 193 5.31 8.77 11.32
CA GLU A 193 4.85 7.53 11.93
C GLU A 193 5.14 6.31 11.05
N TRP A 194 4.91 6.42 9.74
CA TRP A 194 5.31 5.36 8.80
C TRP A 194 6.83 5.14 8.80
N ALA A 195 7.61 6.22 8.83
CA ALA A 195 9.07 6.13 8.94
C ALA A 195 9.50 5.37 10.21
N LEU A 196 8.85 5.65 11.36
CA LEU A 196 9.12 4.99 12.65
C LEU A 196 8.64 3.53 12.70
N LYS A 197 7.58 3.18 11.96
CA LYS A 197 7.16 1.78 11.79
C LYS A 197 8.19 0.96 11.01
N VAL A 198 8.83 1.57 10.01
CA VAL A 198 9.90 0.91 9.22
C VAL A 198 11.20 0.84 10.02
N ASN A 199 11.58 1.95 10.67
CA ASN A 199 12.76 2.03 11.51
C ASN A 199 12.48 2.87 12.75
N ASN A 200 12.33 2.20 13.88
CA ASN A 200 11.96 2.82 15.15
C ASN A 200 13.05 3.71 15.75
N THR A 201 14.33 3.51 15.40
CA THR A 201 15.45 4.33 15.89
C THR A 201 15.76 5.51 14.99
N ASN A 202 14.99 5.74 13.92
CA ASN A 202 15.29 6.81 12.99
C ASN A 202 15.19 8.20 13.64
N LEU A 203 16.35 8.80 13.92
CA LEU A 203 16.45 10.11 14.57
C LEU A 203 15.74 11.22 13.77
N LYS A 204 15.86 11.23 12.45
CA LYS A 204 15.24 12.27 11.61
C LYS A 204 13.72 12.24 11.69
N ALA A 205 13.13 11.05 11.73
CA ALA A 205 11.68 10.90 11.89
C ALA A 205 11.22 11.44 13.25
N LEU A 206 11.92 11.09 14.34
CA LEU A 206 11.60 11.59 15.70
C LEU A 206 11.71 13.12 15.79
N LEU A 207 12.77 13.71 15.25
CA LEU A 207 12.98 15.16 15.27
C LEU A 207 11.98 15.89 14.35
N ASN A 208 11.65 15.32 13.19
CA ASN A 208 10.62 15.89 12.32
C ASN A 208 9.24 15.84 12.99
N SER A 209 8.88 14.75 13.68
CA SER A 209 7.66 14.68 14.48
C SER A 209 7.64 15.72 15.59
N ALA A 210 8.73 15.85 16.35
CA ALA A 210 8.86 16.89 17.38
C ALA A 210 8.68 18.29 16.78
N LYS A 211 9.32 18.57 15.65
CA LYS A 211 9.14 19.83 14.92
C LYS A 211 7.67 20.08 14.54
N CYS A 212 6.95 19.06 14.06
CA CYS A 212 5.53 19.18 13.74
C CYS A 212 4.68 19.49 14.98
N TYR A 213 4.89 18.77 16.09
CA TYR A 213 4.14 19.01 17.32
C TYR A 213 4.40 20.39 17.91
N LYS A 214 5.64 20.88 17.86
CA LYS A 214 5.95 22.26 18.28
C LYS A 214 5.22 23.29 17.42
N GLN A 215 5.10 23.06 16.11
CA GLN A 215 4.36 23.97 15.21
C GLN A 215 2.84 23.88 15.38
N LEU A 216 2.32 22.72 15.81
CA LEU A 216 0.91 22.54 16.17
C LEU A 216 0.56 23.05 17.58
N GLY A 217 1.56 23.45 18.38
CA GLY A 217 1.36 23.93 19.76
C GLY A 217 1.21 22.82 20.81
N ASP A 218 1.41 21.55 20.44
CA ASP A 218 1.37 20.42 21.37
C ASP A 218 2.74 20.23 22.04
N GLU A 219 2.97 20.98 23.13
CA GLU A 219 4.23 20.93 23.86
C GLU A 219 4.48 19.60 24.59
N ILE A 220 3.41 18.89 24.97
CA ILE A 220 3.49 17.62 25.69
C ILE A 220 4.11 16.58 24.76
N LYS A 221 3.53 16.41 23.56
CA LYS A 221 4.06 15.48 22.56
C LYS A 221 5.42 15.91 22.02
N TYR A 222 5.68 17.21 21.90
CA TYR A 222 7.01 17.70 21.54
C TYR A 222 8.08 17.16 22.50
N LYS A 223 7.91 17.34 23.81
CA LYS A 223 8.85 16.86 24.83
C LYS A 223 8.96 15.34 24.85
N GLU A 224 7.84 14.64 24.68
CA GLU A 224 7.81 13.17 24.58
C GLU A 224 8.67 12.67 23.42
N TYR A 225 8.53 13.24 22.22
CA TYR A 225 9.30 12.82 21.04
C TYR A 225 10.78 13.20 21.13
N ILE A 226 11.12 14.31 21.78
CA ILE A 226 12.52 14.66 22.10
C ILE A 226 13.12 13.64 23.07
N GLN A 227 12.40 13.25 24.11
CA GLN A 227 12.85 12.25 25.06
C GLN A 227 13.05 10.89 24.40
N LEU A 228 12.08 10.47 23.57
CA LEU A 228 12.19 9.27 22.72
C LEU A 228 13.42 9.33 21.79
N ALA A 229 13.73 10.49 21.23
CA ALA A 229 14.92 10.68 20.41
C ALA A 229 16.20 10.43 21.21
N LYS A 230 16.30 10.95 22.44
CA LYS A 230 17.46 10.76 23.32
C LYS A 230 17.62 9.30 23.75
N GLU A 231 16.52 8.64 24.10
CA GLU A 231 16.51 7.23 24.52
C GLU A 231 16.92 6.28 23.40
N ARG A 232 16.36 6.47 22.19
CA ARG A 232 16.63 5.60 21.04
C ARG A 232 17.94 5.91 20.34
N ASN A 233 18.49 7.12 20.53
CA ASN A 233 19.74 7.57 19.91
C ASN A 233 20.69 8.25 20.91
N PRO A 234 21.20 7.54 21.94
CA PRO A 234 22.01 8.17 22.99
C PRO A 234 23.29 8.85 22.48
N HIS A 235 23.88 8.31 21.41
CA HIS A 235 25.07 8.86 20.77
C HIS A 235 24.86 10.26 20.15
N PHE A 236 23.61 10.63 19.87
CA PHE A 236 23.25 11.91 19.26
C PHE A 236 22.69 12.92 20.28
N ASN A 237 22.77 12.66 21.59
CA ASN A 237 22.21 13.53 22.63
C ASN A 237 22.67 14.99 22.54
N LYS A 238 23.95 15.23 22.23
CA LYS A 238 24.46 16.60 22.04
C LYS A 238 23.70 17.33 20.93
N PHE A 239 23.55 16.67 19.77
CA PHE A 239 22.81 17.22 18.63
C PHE A 239 21.32 17.40 18.94
N ILE A 240 20.71 16.49 19.69
CA ILE A 240 19.30 16.59 20.09
C ILE A 240 19.08 17.77 21.04
N ASN A 241 19.98 18.00 21.99
CA ASN A 241 19.91 19.16 22.89
C ASN A 241 20.07 20.47 22.11
N GLU A 242 21.04 20.55 21.19
CA GLU A 242 21.21 21.71 20.31
C GLU A 242 19.93 21.97 19.46
N PHE A 243 19.29 20.90 18.98
CA PHE A 243 18.01 21.00 18.28
C PHE A 243 16.90 21.55 19.18
N GLU A 244 16.76 21.02 20.40
CA GLU A 244 15.76 21.43 21.39
C GLU A 244 15.90 22.91 21.74
N GLU A 245 17.11 23.36 22.07
CA GLU A 245 17.44 24.76 22.33
C GLU A 245 17.09 25.66 21.13
N SER A 246 17.41 25.21 19.91
CA SER A 246 17.13 25.97 18.69
C SER A 246 15.63 26.13 18.40
N MET A 247 14.81 25.20 18.87
CA MET A 247 13.36 25.23 18.68
C MET A 247 12.69 26.13 19.71
N ASP A 248 13.15 26.12 20.96
CA ASP A 248 12.62 26.98 22.03
C ASP A 248 13.00 28.45 21.82
N MET A 249 14.21 28.73 21.32
CA MET A 249 14.63 30.10 20.96
C MET A 249 13.73 30.75 19.89
N ARG A 250 13.22 29.98 18.92
CA ARG A 250 12.37 30.52 17.84
C ARG A 250 11.01 31.00 18.33
N VAL A 251 10.50 30.42 19.42
CA VAL A 251 9.21 30.82 20.01
C VAL A 251 9.31 32.22 20.63
N ASN A 252 10.45 32.54 21.25
CA ASN A 252 10.65 33.82 21.95
C ASN A 252 10.77 35.04 21.03
N TYR A 253 10.93 34.85 19.71
CA TYR A 253 10.99 35.96 18.73
C TYR A 253 9.66 36.21 18.00
N GLN A 254 8.64 35.39 18.23
CA GLN A 254 7.33 35.50 17.59
C GLN A 254 6.20 35.91 18.56
N ALA A 255 6.52 36.13 19.83
CA ALA A 255 5.64 36.67 20.87
C ALA A 255 5.98 38.14 21.13
#